data_AF-A0A357LC82-F1
#
_entry.id   AF-A0A357LC82-F1
#
_cell.length_a   1.000
_cell.length_b   1.000
_cell.length_c   1.000
_cell.angle_alpha   90.00
_cell.angle_beta   90.00
_cell.angle_gamma   90.00
#
_symmetry.space_group_name_H-M   'P 1'
#
loop_
_entity.id
_entity.type
_entity.pdbx_description
1 polymer ?
#
loop_
_entity_poly.entity_id
_entity_poly.type
_entity_poly.pdbx_seq_one_letter_code
_entity_poly.pdbx_strand_id
1 'polypeptide(L)' 'MTFKSDFLRILDERGFIHQGTNLEGLDARLMAGVVTGYIGFDATARSLHAGSLIQIMLLHWFQETGHRP' A
#
# COMPACT_ATOMS: atom_id res chain seq x y z
N MET A 1 2.45 -15.96 4.25
CA MET A 1 2.30 -15.40 5.62
C MET A 1 0.82 -15.10 5.80
N THR A 2 0.29 -15.14 7.02
CA THR A 2 -1.11 -14.69 7.22
C THR A 2 -1.07 -13.34 7.91
N PHE A 3 -1.25 -12.27 7.14
CA PHE A 3 -1.35 -10.90 7.66
C PHE A 3 -2.64 -10.70 8.46
N LYS A 4 -2.57 -9.90 9.53
CA LYS A 4 -3.72 -9.57 10.39
C LYS A 4 -4.41 -8.29 9.94
N SER A 5 -3.67 -7.32 9.42
CA SER A 5 -4.25 -6.08 8.88
C SER A 5 -4.94 -6.33 7.55
N ASP A 6 -6.10 -5.71 7.36
CA ASP A 6 -6.86 -5.82 6.12
C ASP A 6 -6.05 -5.32 4.93
N PHE A 7 -5.26 -4.25 5.10
CA PHE A 7 -4.40 -3.71 4.06
C PHE A 7 -3.39 -4.72 3.52
N LEU A 8 -2.55 -5.30 4.40
CA LEU A 8 -1.51 -6.23 3.94
C LEU A 8 -2.12 -7.54 3.44
N ARG A 9 -3.22 -8.00 4.05
CA ARG A 9 -3.93 -9.18 3.57
C ARG A 9 -4.46 -8.99 2.15
N ILE A 10 -5.11 -7.87 1.86
CA ILE A 10 -5.63 -7.55 0.52
C ILE A 10 -4.48 -7.44 -0.50
N LEU A 11 -3.39 -6.78 -0.14
CA LEU A 11 -2.23 -6.63 -1.03
C LEU A 11 -1.55 -7.98 -1.32
N ASP A 12 -1.44 -8.86 -0.33
CA ASP A 12 -0.89 -10.22 -0.49
C ASP A 12 -1.78 -11.07 -1.39
N GLU A 13 -3.08 -11.13 -1.09
CA GLU A 13 -4.09 -11.88 -1.88
C GLU A 13 -4.14 -11.43 -3.35
N ARG A 14 -3.88 -10.14 -3.61
CA ARG A 14 -3.88 -9.54 -4.95
C ARG A 14 -2.50 -9.47 -5.62
N GLY A 15 -1.44 -9.93 -4.94
CA GLY A 15 -0.08 -9.98 -5.51
C GLY A 15 0.61 -8.61 -5.67
N PHE A 16 0.27 -7.61 -4.85
CA PHE A 16 0.93 -6.30 -4.86
C PHE A 16 2.28 -6.28 -4.12
N ILE A 17 2.49 -7.20 -3.17
CA ILE A 17 3.70 -7.22 -2.33
C ILE A 17 4.85 -7.92 -3.07
N HIS A 18 5.78 -7.13 -3.60
CA HIS A 18 7.05 -7.66 -4.12
C HIS A 18 8.08 -7.81 -2.99
N GLN A 19 8.27 -6.75 -2.19
CA GLN A 19 9.20 -6.68 -1.07
C GLN A 19 8.62 -5.75 0.01
N GLY A 20 9.06 -5.93 1.26
CA GLY A 20 8.69 -5.04 2.35
C GLY A 20 9.71 -5.07 3.48
N THR A 21 9.89 -3.93 4.14
CA THR A 21 10.74 -3.82 5.34
C THR A 21 9.92 -4.17 6.57
N ASN A 22 10.41 -5.11 7.38
CA ASN A 22 9.78 -5.51 8.65
C ASN A 22 8.25 -5.68 8.55
N LEU A 23 7.80 -6.59 7.68
CA LEU A 23 6.38 -6.80 7.39
C LEU A 23 5.56 -7.13 8.65
N GLU A 24 6.15 -7.86 9.61
CA GLU A 24 5.49 -8.15 10.90
C GLU A 24 5.25 -6.88 11.72
N GLY A 25 6.26 -6.00 11.83
CA GLY A 25 6.12 -4.72 12.52
C GLY A 25 5.16 -3.76 11.81
N LEU A 26 5.14 -3.77 10.48
CA LEU A 26 4.19 -3.00 9.69
C LEU A 26 2.75 -3.48 9.94
N ASP A 27 2.52 -4.79 9.90
CA ASP A 27 1.22 -5.39 10.16
C ASP A 27 0.69 -5.00 11.55
N ALA A 28 1.54 -5.10 12.58
CA ALA A 28 1.21 -4.65 13.93
C ALA A 28 0.90 -3.15 13.99
N ARG A 29 1.64 -2.30 13.26
CA ARG A 29 1.42 -0.84 13.24
C ARG A 29 0.10 -0.47 12.56
N LEU A 30 -0.28 -1.17 11.50
CA LEU A 30 -1.54 -0.98 10.78
C LEU A 30 -2.73 -1.41 11.65
N MET A 31 -2.57 -2.46 12.46
CA MET A 31 -3.58 -2.87 13.44
C MET A 31 -3.74 -1.90 14.62
N ALA A 32 -2.70 -1.15 14.97
CA ALA A 32 -2.73 -0.22 16.10
C ALA A 32 -3.54 1.07 15.83
N GLY A 33 -3.94 1.32 14.58
CA GLY A 33 -4.78 2.45 14.20
C GLY A 33 -4.35 3.07 12.87
N VAL A 34 -4.87 4.27 12.59
CA VAL A 34 -4.62 4.97 11.32
C VAL A 34 -3.12 5.22 11.11
N VAL A 35 -2.63 4.89 9.92
CA VAL A 35 -1.26 5.15 9.46
C VAL A 35 -1.34 6.16 8.31
N THR A 36 -0.36 7.06 8.24
CA THR A 36 -0.17 7.91 7.06
C THR A 36 0.94 7.32 6.19
N GLY A 37 0.69 7.22 4.89
CA GLY A 37 1.62 6.69 3.89
C GLY A 37 1.64 7.59 2.65
N TYR A 38 2.58 7.38 1.74
CA TYR A 38 2.65 8.13 0.48
C TYR A 38 3.32 7.30 -0.62
N ILE A 39 3.08 7.69 -1.87
CA ILE A 39 3.88 7.30 -3.04
C ILE A 39 4.38 8.57 -3.73
N GLY A 40 5.54 8.49 -4.38
CA GLY A 40 6.10 9.60 -5.14
C GLY A 40 6.10 9.31 -6.63
N PHE A 41 5.79 10.34 -7.44
CA PHE A 41 5.97 10.32 -8.89
C PHE A 41 6.84 11.49 -9.31
N ASP A 42 7.92 11.21 -10.04
CA ASP A 42 8.70 12.27 -10.69
C ASP A 42 8.01 12.69 -11.99
N ALA A 43 7.91 13.99 -12.24
CA ALA A 43 7.25 14.58 -13.41
C ALA A 43 8.11 14.49 -14.69
N THR A 44 8.49 13.27 -15.08
CA THR A 44 9.36 12.99 -16.23
C THR A 44 8.61 13.00 -17.57
N ALA A 45 7.28 13.04 -17.56
CA ALA A 45 6.42 13.11 -18.73
C ALA A 45 5.19 14.01 -18.49
N ARG A 46 4.48 14.36 -19.56
CA ARG A 46 3.26 15.21 -19.49
C ARG A 46 2.06 14.54 -18.84
N SER A 47 2.11 13.22 -18.66
CA SER A 47 1.04 12.42 -18.06
C SER A 47 1.62 11.20 -17.37
N LEU A 48 0.92 10.71 -16.36
CA LEU A 48 1.09 9.34 -15.87
C LEU A 48 0.62 8.34 -16.94
N HIS A 49 1.07 7.10 -16.82
CA HIS A 49 0.66 6.00 -17.70
C HIS A 49 0.26 4.78 -16.85
N ALA A 50 -0.16 3.69 -17.50
CA ALA A 50 -0.66 2.50 -16.82
C ALA A 50 0.34 1.87 -15.82
N GLY A 51 1.64 2.12 -15.96
CA GLY A 51 2.64 1.66 -14.99
C GLY A 51 2.50 2.35 -13.63
N SER A 52 2.12 3.63 -13.61
CA SER A 52 1.84 4.39 -12.39
C SER A 52 0.60 3.89 -11.65
N LEU A 53 -0.33 3.24 -12.36
CA LEU A 53 -1.61 2.80 -11.80
C LEU A 53 -1.44 1.76 -10.69
N ILE A 54 -0.43 0.88 -10.77
CA ILE A 54 -0.19 -0.14 -9.74
C ILE A 54 0.08 0.50 -8.38
N GLN A 55 0.91 1.55 -8.33
CA GLN A 55 1.20 2.27 -7.09
C GLN A 55 0.00 3.09 -6.61
N ILE A 56 -0.78 3.68 -7.52
CA ILE A 56 -2.03 4.39 -7.17
C ILE A 56 -3.04 3.44 -6.54
N MET A 57 -3.20 2.23 -7.10
CA MET A 57 -4.13 1.22 -6.57
C MET A 57 -3.71 0.74 -5.18
N LEU A 58 -2.42 0.74 -4.86
CA LEU A 58 -1.95 0.49 -3.50
C LEU A 58 -2.46 1.56 -2.53
N LEU A 59 -2.36 2.85 -2.86
CA LEU A 59 -2.91 3.92 -2.01
C LEU A 59 -4.44 3.90 -1.95
N HIS A 60 -5.12 3.50 -3.02
CA HIS A 60 -6.56 3.28 -2.99
C HIS A 60 -6.92 2.23 -1.92
N TRP A 61 -6.29 1.06 -1.93
CA TRP A 61 -6.52 0.05 -0.88
C TRP A 61 -6.10 0.52 0.51
N PHE A 62 -5.06 1.35 0.60
CA PHE A 62 -4.65 1.96 1.86
C PHE A 62 -5.76 2.84 2.44
N GLN A 63 -6.41 3.64 1.60
CA GLN A 63 -7.56 4.45 2.00
C GLN A 63 -8.79 3.60 2.36
N GLU A 64 -9.14 2.63 1.51
CA GLU A 64 -10.31 1.75 1.72
C GLU A 64 -10.20 0.92 3.01
N THR A 65 -8.98 0.64 3.46
CA THR A 65 -8.71 -0.07 4.72
C THR A 65 -8.58 0.86 5.93
N GLY A 66 -8.96 2.13 5.77
CA GLY A 66 -9.07 3.10 6.87
C GLY A 66 -7.80 3.88 7.18
N HIS A 67 -6.80 3.84 6.29
CA HIS A 67 -5.56 4.60 6.44
C HIS A 67 -5.56 5.89 5.62
N ARG A 68 -4.53 6.72 5.81
CA ARG A 68 -4.43 8.04 5.17
C ARG A 68 -3.31 8.03 4.12
N PRO A 69 -3.65 7.91 2.83
CA PRO A 69 -2.67 8.10 1.75
C PRO A 69 -2.22 9.57 1.61
#